data_AF-A0A1V5WJ20-F1
#
_entry.id   AF-A0A1V5WJ20-F1
#
_cell.length_a   1.000
_cell.length_b   1.000
_cell.length_c   1.000
_cell.angle_alpha   90.00
_cell.angle_beta   90.00
_cell.angle_gamma   90.00
#
_symmetry.space_group_name_H-M   'P 1'
#
loop_
_entity.id
_entity.type
_entity.pdbx_description
1 polymer ?
#
loop_
_entity_poly.entity_id
_entity_poly.type
_entity_poly.pdbx_seq_one_letter_code
_entity_poly.pdbx_strand_id
1 'polypeptide(L)'
;MMTGISCDSSGGDSTGGSSTPVTGSTIAGATVALDSVLRTIPDSVLTTIRSEFEVAYFHTSHGTHVSYGVFGLPGFKTGDDVKFGVSTTKEAGKLYFRDNPGGFSTPDLSQTDNGSWET
;
A
#
# COMPACT_ATOMS: atom_id res chain seq x y z
N MET A 1 -0.82 -29.98 -16.57
CA MET A 1 -0.79 -28.90 -17.57
C MET A 1 -0.92 -27.60 -16.81
N MET A 2 0.12 -26.78 -16.79
CA MET A 2 0.16 -25.50 -16.06
C MET A 2 -0.42 -24.43 -16.98
N THR A 3 -1.66 -24.00 -16.72
CA THR A 3 -2.26 -22.85 -17.41
C THR A 3 -1.64 -21.57 -16.86
N GLY A 4 -0.94 -20.83 -17.73
CA GLY A 4 -0.28 -19.58 -17.37
C GLY A 4 -1.26 -18.52 -16.87
N ILE A 5 -0.86 -17.83 -15.81
CA ILE A 5 -1.47 -16.55 -15.40
C ILE A 5 -1.07 -15.53 -16.46
N SER A 6 -2.04 -15.12 -17.27
CA SER A 6 -1.91 -14.00 -18.19
C SER A 6 -2.16 -12.71 -17.41
N CYS A 7 -1.16 -11.85 -17.32
CA CYS A 7 -1.33 -10.46 -16.90
C CYS A 7 -1.63 -9.62 -18.14
N ASP A 8 -2.91 -9.34 -18.40
CA ASP A 8 -3.28 -8.36 -19.41
C ASP A 8 -3.05 -6.94 -18.86
N SER A 9 -2.14 -6.23 -19.52
CA SER A 9 -1.88 -4.83 -19.24
C SER A 9 -2.88 -3.99 -20.04
N SER A 10 -4.00 -3.61 -19.43
CA SER A 10 -4.81 -2.52 -19.98
C SER A 10 -5.45 -1.71 -18.85
N GLY A 11 -4.88 -0.53 -18.60
CA GLY A 11 -5.53 0.51 -17.83
C GLY A 11 -6.83 0.91 -18.50
N GLY A 12 -7.94 0.59 -17.84
CA GLY A 12 -9.28 0.97 -18.23
C GLY A 12 -10.21 0.52 -17.11
N ASP A 13 -10.78 1.49 -16.38
CA ASP A 13 -11.77 1.24 -15.33
C ASP A 13 -13.02 0.68 -16.00
N SER A 14 -13.02 -0.63 -16.22
CA SER A 14 -14.10 -1.33 -16.91
C SER A 14 -15.22 -1.52 -15.91
N THR A 15 -16.15 -0.58 -15.87
CA THR A 15 -17.45 -0.67 -15.19
C THR A 15 -18.37 -1.78 -15.72
N GLY A 16 -17.81 -2.78 -16.42
CA GLY A 16 -18.50 -3.91 -17.02
C GLY A 16 -17.79 -5.26 -16.86
N GLY A 17 -16.71 -5.33 -16.08
CA GLY A 17 -16.20 -6.62 -15.63
C GLY A 17 -17.09 -7.12 -14.51
N SER A 18 -17.96 -8.11 -14.77
CA SER A 18 -18.48 -8.98 -13.70
C SER A 18 -17.30 -9.80 -13.17
N SER A 19 -16.38 -9.13 -12.47
CA SER A 19 -15.47 -9.78 -11.56
C SER A 19 -16.39 -10.31 -10.47
N THR A 20 -16.85 -11.56 -10.65
CA THR A 20 -17.39 -12.32 -9.53
C THR A 20 -16.39 -12.11 -8.39
N PRO A 21 -16.79 -11.46 -7.29
CA PRO A 21 -15.88 -11.23 -6.18
C PRO A 21 -15.27 -12.58 -5.86
N VAL A 22 -13.94 -12.65 -5.80
CA VAL A 22 -13.26 -13.90 -5.45
C VAL A 22 -13.89 -14.38 -4.15
N THR A 23 -14.63 -15.50 -4.22
CA THR A 23 -15.36 -16.03 -3.06
C THR A 23 -14.33 -16.60 -2.09
N GLY A 24 -13.90 -15.76 -1.15
CA GLY A 24 -12.90 -16.07 -0.14
C GLY A 24 -12.89 -14.99 0.93
N SER A 25 -12.30 -15.29 2.08
CA SER A 25 -12.14 -14.31 3.15
C SER A 25 -11.21 -13.18 2.71
N THR A 26 -11.71 -11.94 2.68
CA THR A 26 -10.88 -10.76 2.40
C THR A 26 -9.99 -10.47 3.60
N ILE A 27 -8.67 -10.42 3.40
CA ILE A 27 -7.71 -10.13 4.49
C ILE A 27 -7.75 -8.63 4.87
N ALA A 28 -8.13 -7.74 3.95
CA ALA A 28 -8.17 -6.29 4.15
C ALA A 28 -9.45 -5.66 3.59
N GLY A 29 -10.60 -5.94 4.23
CA GLY A 29 -11.87 -5.25 3.96
C GLY A 29 -12.19 -4.21 5.05
N ALA A 30 -13.07 -3.25 4.75
CA ALA A 30 -13.50 -2.23 5.73
C ALA A 30 -14.17 -2.81 6.99
N THR A 31 -14.66 -4.06 6.90
CA THR A 31 -15.24 -4.82 8.02
C THR A 31 -14.24 -5.78 8.68
N VAL A 32 -13.03 -5.94 8.11
CA VAL A 32 -12.02 -6.92 8.55
C VAL A 32 -10.77 -6.22 9.12
N ALA A 33 -10.25 -5.21 8.43
CA ALA A 33 -9.08 -4.44 8.84
C ALA A 33 -9.45 -3.26 9.75
N LEU A 34 -10.17 -3.54 10.84
CA LEU A 34 -10.52 -2.53 11.84
C LEU A 34 -9.28 -2.15 12.66
N ASP A 35 -9.21 -0.90 13.14
CA ASP A 35 -8.13 -0.44 14.03
C ASP A 35 -7.97 -1.34 15.27
N SER A 36 -9.08 -1.84 15.83
CA SER A 36 -9.07 -2.78 16.95
C SER A 36 -8.34 -4.09 16.60
N VAL A 37 -8.53 -4.61 15.39
CA VAL A 37 -7.86 -5.83 14.89
C VAL A 37 -6.38 -5.54 14.60
N LEU A 38 -6.05 -4.41 13.98
CA LEU A 38 -4.65 -4.04 13.72
C LEU A 38 -3.85 -3.90 15.03
N ARG A 39 -4.49 -3.46 16.12
CA ARG A 39 -3.85 -3.33 17.43
C ARG A 39 -3.65 -4.66 18.16
N THR A 40 -4.38 -5.71 17.81
CA THR A 40 -4.17 -7.05 18.40
C THR A 40 -2.96 -7.78 17.81
N ILE A 41 -2.36 -7.25 16.73
CA ILE A 41 -1.13 -7.82 16.16
C ILE A 41 -0.05 -7.81 17.25
N PRO A 42 0.54 -8.99 17.58
CA PRO A 42 1.57 -9.09 18.60
C PRO A 42 2.83 -8.32 18.22
N ASP A 43 3.44 -7.65 19.19
CA ASP A 43 4.66 -6.86 18.95
C ASP A 43 5.86 -7.74 18.56
N SER A 44 5.86 -9.01 18.93
CA SER A 44 6.87 -9.99 18.48
C SER A 44 6.84 -10.16 16.96
N VAL A 45 5.65 -10.24 16.37
CA VAL A 45 5.47 -10.35 14.91
C VAL A 45 5.95 -9.06 14.23
N LEU A 46 5.61 -7.89 14.79
CA LEU A 46 6.09 -6.61 14.26
C LEU A 46 7.61 -6.50 14.35
N THR A 47 8.21 -6.98 15.43
CA THR A 47 9.67 -7.00 15.62
C THR A 47 10.34 -7.86 14.55
N THR A 48 9.86 -9.08 14.32
CA THR A 48 10.37 -9.98 13.26
C THR A 48 10.25 -9.35 11.88
N ILE A 49 9.08 -8.79 11.55
CA ILE A 49 8.85 -8.15 10.25
C ILE A 49 9.85 -7.00 10.03
N ARG A 50 10.08 -6.16 11.04
CA ARG A 50 11.03 -5.04 10.93
C ARG A 50 12.47 -5.47 10.72
N SER A 51 12.87 -6.64 11.22
CA SER A 51 14.23 -7.16 11.05
C SER A 51 14.44 -7.94 9.75
N GLU A 52 13.39 -8.57 9.23
CA GLU A 52 13.51 -9.56 8.14
C GLU A 52 12.89 -9.11 6.82
N PHE A 53 12.01 -8.11 6.84
CA PHE A 53 11.24 -7.69 5.69
C PHE A 53 11.51 -6.24 5.29
N GLU A 54 11.70 -6.04 3.99
CA GLU A 54 11.88 -4.73 3.39
C GLU A 54 10.84 -4.57 2.27
N VAL A 55 10.19 -3.41 2.22
CA VAL A 55 9.26 -3.10 1.13
C VAL A 55 10.00 -2.31 0.07
N ALA A 56 9.97 -2.79 -1.17
CA ALA A 56 10.31 -1.98 -2.34
C ALA A 56 9.00 -1.65 -3.07
N TYR A 57 8.54 -0.41 -2.94
CA TYR A 57 7.31 0.03 -3.56
C TYR A 57 7.62 0.90 -4.77
N PHE A 58 7.32 0.36 -5.95
CA PHE A 58 7.39 1.08 -7.20
C PHE A 58 5.98 1.52 -7.55
N HIS A 59 5.79 2.83 -7.64
CA HIS A 59 4.51 3.38 -8.01
C HIS A 59 4.66 4.50 -9.03
N THR A 60 3.62 4.64 -9.85
CA THR A 60 3.36 5.87 -10.59
C THR A 60 2.62 6.84 -9.67
N SER A 61 2.39 8.05 -10.13
CA SER A 61 1.79 9.13 -9.34
C SER A 61 0.58 8.80 -8.44
N HIS A 62 -0.34 7.92 -8.86
CA HIS A 62 -1.50 7.55 -8.06
C HIS A 62 -1.14 6.71 -6.82
N GLY A 63 -0.04 5.96 -6.88
CA GLY A 63 0.43 5.20 -5.72
C GLY A 63 1.12 6.07 -4.67
N THR A 64 1.39 7.35 -4.95
CA THR A 64 1.93 8.27 -3.95
C THR A 64 1.00 8.39 -2.74
N HIS A 65 -0.33 8.30 -2.95
CA HIS A 65 -1.30 8.31 -1.86
C HIS A 65 -1.17 7.09 -0.93
N VAL A 66 -0.73 5.94 -1.46
CA VAL A 66 -0.44 4.77 -0.64
C VAL A 66 0.76 5.05 0.26
N SER A 67 1.84 5.60 -0.31
CA SER A 67 3.03 6.00 0.47
C SER A 67 2.67 7.05 1.52
N TYR A 68 1.87 8.07 1.20
CA TYR A 68 1.39 9.06 2.17
C TYR A 68 0.57 8.42 3.30
N GLY A 69 -0.32 7.48 2.97
CA GLY A 69 -1.06 6.73 3.98
C GLY A 69 -0.13 5.96 4.92
N VAL A 70 0.82 5.21 4.37
CA VAL A 70 1.80 4.41 5.13
C VAL A 70 2.67 5.29 6.03
N PHE A 71 3.25 6.37 5.49
CA PHE A 71 4.10 7.29 6.25
C PHE A 71 3.30 8.20 7.21
N GLY A 72 1.98 8.29 7.04
CA GLY A 72 1.08 8.98 7.98
C GLY A 72 0.71 8.15 9.21
N LEU A 73 0.80 6.81 9.15
CA LEU A 73 0.43 5.93 10.27
C LEU A 73 1.16 6.25 11.59
N PRO A 74 2.49 6.49 11.62
CA PRO A 74 3.19 6.92 12.82
C PRO A 74 2.57 8.13 13.55
N GLY A 75 1.95 9.04 12.80
CA GLY A 75 1.34 10.27 13.34
C GLY A 75 -0.15 10.16 13.64
N PHE A 76 -0.78 9.00 13.40
CA PHE A 76 -2.24 8.87 13.51
C PHE A 76 -2.73 8.92 14.96
N LYS A 77 -2.06 8.21 15.88
CA LYS A 77 -2.36 8.19 17.32
C LYS A 77 -1.07 8.09 18.14
N THR A 78 -1.13 8.51 19.40
CA THR A 78 -0.01 8.37 20.34
C THR A 78 0.48 6.92 20.42
N GLY A 79 1.79 6.72 20.23
CA GLY A 79 2.44 5.40 20.28
C GLY A 79 2.47 4.65 18.95
N ASP A 80 1.79 5.16 17.91
CA ASP A 80 1.82 4.56 16.58
C ASP A 80 3.18 4.81 15.87
N ASP A 81 3.95 5.80 16.31
CA ASP A 81 5.35 5.99 15.91
C ASP A 81 6.25 4.81 16.29
N VAL A 82 5.90 4.11 17.37
CA VAL A 82 6.57 2.88 17.81
C VAL A 82 5.92 1.65 17.20
N LYS A 83 4.58 1.54 17.19
CA LYS A 83 3.88 0.32 16.73
C LYS A 83 3.73 0.21 15.21
N PHE A 84 3.65 1.32 14.51
CA PHE A 84 3.59 1.39 13.04
C PHE A 84 4.72 2.23 12.46
N GLY A 85 5.84 2.34 13.19
CA GLY A 85 7.05 3.03 12.74
C GLY A 85 7.54 2.51 11.40
N VAL A 86 7.73 3.42 10.45
CA VAL A 86 8.21 3.16 9.09
C VAL A 86 9.25 4.22 8.72
N SER A 87 10.24 3.86 7.90
CA SER A 87 11.26 4.79 7.44
C SER A 87 11.72 4.48 6.01
N THR A 88 12.12 5.52 5.29
CA THR A 88 12.81 5.44 3.99
C THR A 88 14.30 5.14 4.13
N THR A 89 14.80 5.02 5.36
CA THR A 89 16.15 4.55 5.65
C THR A 89 16.09 3.37 6.62
N LYS A 90 17.16 2.57 6.65
CA LYS A 90 17.22 1.39 7.51
C LYS A 90 17.48 1.82 8.96
N GLU A 91 16.42 1.83 9.76
CA GLU A 91 16.43 2.25 11.16
C GLU A 91 15.97 1.11 12.08
N ALA A 92 16.58 1.00 13.26
CA ALA A 92 16.17 0.01 14.25
C ALA A 92 14.72 0.27 14.70
N GLY A 93 13.91 -0.79 14.76
CA GLY A 93 12.53 -0.72 15.25
C GLY A 93 11.53 -0.11 14.28
N LYS A 94 11.92 0.21 13.04
CA LYS A 94 11.00 0.70 12.00
C LYS A 94 11.00 -0.23 10.79
N LEU A 95 9.86 -0.33 10.12
CA LEU A 95 9.77 -1.02 8.84
C LEU A 95 10.56 -0.24 7.79
N TYR A 96 11.48 -0.90 7.10
CA TYR A 96 12.21 -0.28 6.02
C TYR A 96 11.37 -0.29 4.73
N PHE A 97 10.93 0.89 4.31
CA PHE A 97 10.07 1.09 3.16
C PHE A 97 10.79 1.95 2.13
N ARG A 98 11.18 1.33 1.03
CA ARG A 98 11.86 1.99 -0.10
C ARG A 98 10.81 2.48 -1.07
N ASP A 99 10.56 3.77 -1.03
CA ASP A 99 9.62 4.45 -1.92
C ASP A 99 10.32 4.89 -3.21
N ASN A 100 9.87 4.34 -4.34
CA ASN A 100 10.46 4.53 -5.68
C ASN A 100 12.01 4.39 -5.76
N PRO A 101 12.62 3.30 -5.25
CA PRO A 101 14.07 3.17 -5.14
C PRO A 101 14.85 3.12 -6.47
N GLY A 102 14.15 3.04 -7.61
CA GLY A 102 14.74 2.99 -8.95
C GLY A 102 14.59 4.28 -9.76
N GLY A 103 14.01 5.34 -9.18
CA GLY A 103 13.94 6.66 -9.83
C GLY A 103 13.11 6.69 -11.11
N PHE A 104 12.05 5.89 -11.21
CA PHE A 104 11.14 5.98 -12.35
C PHE A 104 10.41 7.33 -12.31
N SER A 105 10.77 8.24 -13.23
CA SER A 105 10.06 9.51 -13.44
C SER A 105 8.97 9.32 -14.49
N THR A 106 7.87 8.70 -14.12
CA THR A 106 6.65 8.83 -14.94
C THR A 106 6.00 10.18 -14.64
N PRO A 107 5.39 10.87 -15.62
CA PRO A 107 4.64 12.10 -15.38
C PRO A 107 3.68 11.96 -14.20
N ASP A 108 3.61 13.00 -13.38
CA ASP A 108 2.75 13.04 -12.21
C ASP A 108 1.27 13.08 -12.61
N LEU A 109 0.62 11.93 -12.72
CA LEU A 109 -0.83 11.80 -12.89
C LEU A 109 -1.63 11.99 -11.57
N SER A 110 -1.04 12.42 -10.45
CA SER A 110 -1.75 12.58 -9.15
C SER A 110 -2.65 13.82 -9.13
N GLN A 111 -2.52 14.69 -10.14
CA GLN A 111 -3.51 15.70 -10.45
C GLN A 111 -4.73 15.00 -11.06
N THR A 112 -5.86 15.05 -10.36
CA THR A 112 -7.16 14.82 -11.03
C THR A 112 -7.21 15.74 -12.24
N ASP A 113 -7.57 15.22 -13.40
CA ASP A 113 -7.75 15.95 -14.66
C ASP A 113 -8.90 16.99 -14.63
N ASN A 114 -9.32 17.43 -13.45
CA ASN A 114 -10.47 18.31 -13.22
C ASN A 114 -10.31 19.72 -13.83
N GLY A 115 -9.18 20.01 -14.47
CA GLY A 115 -8.95 21.22 -15.26
C GLY A 115 -9.34 21.09 -16.74
N SER A 116 -9.75 19.91 -17.23
CA SER A 116 -10.10 19.69 -18.64
C SER A 116 -11.55 19.23 -18.88
N TRP A 117 -12.38 19.18 -17.83
CA TRP A 117 -13.80 18.80 -17.95
C TRP A 117 -14.75 19.96 -18.21
N GLU A 118 -14.25 21.21 -18.22
CA GLU A 118 -15.05 22.38 -18.61
C GLU A 118 -14.34 23.22 -19.69
N THR A 119 -14.63 22.87 -20.95
CA THR A 119 -14.82 23.85 -22.04
C THR A 119 -15.94 23.37 -22.94
#